data_AF-A0A7K1U9P6-F1
#
_entry.id   AF-A0A7K1U9P6-F1
#
_cell.length_a   1.000
_cell.length_b   1.000
_cell.length_c   1.000
_cell.angle_alpha   90.00
_cell.angle_beta   90.00
_cell.angle_gamma   90.00
#
_symmetry.space_group_name_H-M   'P 1'
#
loop_
_entity.id
_entity.type
_entity.pdbx_description
1 polymer ?
#
loop_
_entity_poly.entity_id
_entity_poly.type
_entity_poly.pdbx_seq_one_letter_code
_entity_poly.pdbx_strand_id
1 'polypeptide(L)' 'MQKWTNRSIVIFIIVAATMTGCVAVKPYQRVYLNDEGMQLGKTSLDKSEDNAHSYREGSSGGGSGKGSGGCGCN' A
#
# COMPACT_ATOMS: atom_id res chain seq x y z
N MET A 1 0.76 -36.00 -15.48
CA MET A 1 1.78 -34.93 -15.38
C MET A 1 1.36 -33.64 -16.11
N GLN A 2 0.64 -33.69 -17.25
CA GLN A 2 0.15 -32.52 -18.01
C GLN A 2 -0.77 -31.54 -17.22
N LYS A 3 -1.58 -32.05 -16.28
CA LYS A 3 -2.61 -31.25 -15.57
C LYS A 3 -2.04 -30.21 -14.59
N TRP A 4 -0.82 -30.41 -14.09
CA TRP A 4 -0.17 -29.47 -13.18
C TRP A 4 0.43 -28.28 -13.92
N THR A 5 1.06 -28.53 -15.07
CA THR A 5 1.67 -27.50 -15.93
C THR A 5 0.63 -26.50 -16.44
N ASN A 6 -0.55 -26.96 -16.85
CA ASN A 6 -1.62 -26.07 -17.34
C ASN A 6 -2.18 -25.17 -16.24
N ARG A 7 -2.29 -25.66 -15.00
CA ARG A 7 -2.75 -24.85 -13.86
C ARG A 7 -1.71 -23.78 -13.48
N SER A 8 -0.42 -24.13 -13.53
CA SER A 8 0.66 -23.17 -13.29
C SER A 8 0.73 -22.07 -14.34
N ILE A 9 0.48 -22.38 -15.62
CA ILE A 9 0.46 -21.39 -16.70
C ILE A 9 -0.68 -20.37 -16.50
N VAL A 10 -1.88 -20.83 -16.13
CA VAL A 10 -3.03 -19.93 -15.88
C VAL A 10 -2.74 -18.98 -14.72
N ILE A 11 -2.14 -19.46 -13.63
CA ILE A 11 -1.74 -18.61 -12.49
C ILE A 11 -0.71 -17.56 -12.94
N PHE A 12 0.28 -17.95 -13.75
CA PHE A 12 1.31 -17.04 -14.22
C PHE A 12 0.75 -15.92 -15.10
N ILE A 13 -0.23 -16.23 -15.95
CA ILE A 13 -0.93 -15.24 -16.80
C ILE A 13 -1.71 -14.25 -15.93
N ILE A 14 -2.40 -14.72 -14.89
CA ILE A 14 -3.16 -13.86 -13.97
C ILE A 14 -2.23 -12.89 -13.23
N VAL A 15 -1.08 -13.36 -12.75
CA VAL A 15 -0.08 -12.52 -12.07
C VAL A 15 0.53 -11.49 -13.02
N ALA A 16 0.81 -11.86 -14.27
CA ALA A 16 1.34 -10.91 -15.25
C ALA A 16 0.35 -9.79 -15.59
N ALA A 17 -0.95 -10.07 -15.61
CA ALA A 17 -1.98 -9.09 -15.92
C ALA A 17 -2.12 -7.97 -14.86
N THR A 18 -1.83 -8.27 -13.58
CA THR A 18 -1.96 -7.28 -12.48
C THR A 18 -0.79 -6.29 -12.41
N MET A 19 0.31 -6.53 -13.13
CA MET A 19 1.51 -5.67 -13.08
C MET A 19 1.47 -4.47 -14.05
N THR A 20 0.38 -4.28 -14.80
CA THR A 20 0.27 -3.24 -15.85
C THR A 20 0.06 -1.80 -15.33
N GLY A 21 -0.07 -1.61 -14.01
CA GLY A 21 -0.37 -0.29 -13.41
C GLY A 21 0.82 0.64 -13.14
N CYS A 22 2.07 0.16 -13.25
CA CYS A 22 3.25 0.96 -12.92
C CYS A 22 3.67 1.86 -14.09
N VAL A 23 3.41 3.17 -14.00
CA VAL A 23 3.78 4.16 -15.03
C VAL A 23 4.69 5.24 -14.44
N ALA A 24 5.74 5.61 -15.17
CA ALA A 24 6.62 6.71 -14.79
C ALA A 24 5.90 8.07 -14.96
N VAL A 25 5.75 8.81 -13.87
CA VAL A 25 5.11 10.14 -13.85
C VAL A 25 6.08 11.20 -14.38
N LYS A 26 5.58 12.08 -15.27
CA LYS A 26 6.37 13.15 -15.86
C LYS A 26 6.82 14.15 -14.78
N PRO A 27 8.02 14.77 -14.89
CA PRO A 27 8.58 15.59 -13.81
C PRO A 27 7.66 16.72 -13.32
N TYR A 28 6.92 17.37 -14.22
CA TYR A 28 6.00 18.46 -13.88
C TYR A 28 4.71 18.00 -13.17
N GLN A 29 4.28 16.75 -13.35
CA GLN A 29 3.13 16.19 -12.63
C GLN A 29 3.47 15.86 -11.18
N ARG A 30 4.76 15.82 -10.82
CA ARG A 30 5.22 15.55 -9.45
C ARG A 30 4.88 16.67 -8.48
N VAL A 31 4.59 17.88 -8.96
CA VAL A 31 4.08 18.98 -8.13
C VAL A 31 2.78 18.58 -7.43
N TYR A 32 1.86 17.92 -8.13
CA TYR A 32 0.59 17.47 -7.57
C TYR A 32 0.77 16.30 -6.60
N LEU A 33 1.72 15.39 -6.87
CA LEU A 33 2.03 14.28 -5.97
C LEU A 33 2.76 14.74 -4.70
N ASN A 34 3.43 15.89 -4.73
CA ASN A 34 4.15 16.48 -3.60
C ASN A 34 3.31 17.54 -2.89
N ASP A 35 2.01 17.64 -3.23
CA ASP A 35 1.05 18.45 -2.52
C ASP A 35 0.92 17.96 -1.07
N GLU A 36 0.77 18.87 -0.11
CA GLU A 36 0.61 18.55 1.31
C GLU A 36 -0.56 17.59 1.55
N GLY A 37 -1.65 17.70 0.77
CA GLY A 37 -2.80 16.80 0.83
C GLY A 37 -2.55 15.40 0.27
N MET A 38 -1.47 15.20 -0.49
CA MET A 38 -1.08 13.90 -1.06
C MET A 38 0.13 13.26 -0.37
N GLN A 39 0.68 13.91 0.67
CA GLN A 39 1.80 13.35 1.43
C GLN A 39 1.36 12.06 2.13
N LEU A 40 2.16 11.01 1.95
CA LEU A 40 1.89 9.74 2.62
C LEU A 40 2.18 9.90 4.11
N GLY A 41 1.13 9.94 4.93
CA GLY A 41 1.25 9.98 6.38
C GLY A 41 0.02 10.58 7.04
N LYS A 42 -0.19 10.23 8.31
CA LYS A 42 -1.25 10.82 9.13
C LYS A 42 -0.91 12.26 9.48
N THR A 43 -1.86 13.18 9.32
CA THR A 43 -1.70 14.55 9.85
C THR A 43 -1.61 14.53 11.39
N SER A 44 -1.23 15.64 12.00
CA SER A 44 -1.17 15.75 13.48
C SER A 44 -2.53 15.48 14.14
N LEU A 45 -3.63 15.84 13.47
CA LEU A 45 -4.98 15.57 13.91
C LEU A 45 -5.30 14.08 13.81
N ASP A 46 -5.06 13.46 12.65
CA ASP A 46 -5.27 12.03 12.45
C ASP A 46 -4.46 11.17 13.44
N LYS A 47 -3.25 11.61 13.80
CA LYS A 47 -2.42 10.93 14.81
C LYS A 47 -3.08 10.92 16.18
N SER A 48 -3.79 11.98 16.55
CA SER A 48 -4.45 12.07 17.86
C SER A 48 -5.67 11.15 17.93
N GLU A 49 -6.44 11.06 16.84
CA GLU A 49 -7.56 10.13 16.70
C GLU A 49 -7.08 8.67 16.63
N ASP A 50 -6.01 8.42 15.89
CA ASP A 50 -5.39 7.09 15.80
C ASP A 50 -4.83 6.62 17.14
N ASN A 51 -4.27 7.52 17.94
CA ASN A 51 -3.87 7.21 19.31
C ASN A 51 -5.09 6.81 20.15
N ALA A 52 -6.22 7.51 20.02
CA ALA A 52 -7.45 7.15 20.73
C ALA A 52 -7.98 5.77 20.31
N HIS A 53 -7.97 5.44 19.02
CA HIS A 53 -8.30 4.10 18.53
C HIS A 53 -7.29 3.04 18.98
N SER A 54 -5.99 3.34 18.92
CA SER A 54 -4.92 2.43 19.36
C SER A 54 -5.05 2.09 20.85
N TYR A 55 -5.36 3.08 21.71
CA TYR A 55 -5.59 2.84 23.13
C TYR A 55 -6.85 2.02 23.41
N ARG A 56 -7.88 2.11 22.56
CA ARG A 56 -9.15 1.39 22.76
C ARG A 56 -9.15 -0.01 22.15
N GLU A 57 -8.47 -0.20 21.03
CA GLU A 57 -8.56 -1.39 20.18
C GLU A 57 -7.27 -2.22 20.21
N GLY A 58 -6.19 -1.70 20.81
CA GLY A 58 -4.90 -2.39 20.92
C GLY A 58 -4.22 -2.68 19.58
N SER A 59 -4.75 -2.13 18.49
CA SER A 59 -4.20 -2.29 17.15
C SER A 59 -3.42 -1.04 16.77
N SER A 60 -2.15 -1.21 16.38
CA SER A 60 -1.36 -0.15 15.76
C SER A 60 -0.89 -0.65 14.40
N GLY A 61 -1.50 -0.14 13.34
CA GLY A 61 -1.31 -0.67 11.99
C GLY A 61 -1.43 0.41 10.94
N GLY A 62 -0.27 0.91 10.49
CA GLY A 62 -0.12 1.73 9.29
C GLY A 62 -0.42 3.22 9.45
N GLY A 63 0.60 4.05 9.23
CA GLY A 63 0.43 5.50 9.29
C GLY A 63 1.63 6.35 8.84
N SER A 64 2.73 5.75 8.41
CA SER A 64 3.98 6.49 8.20
C SER A 64 4.58 6.17 6.84
N GLY A 65 4.17 6.94 5.84
CA GLY A 65 4.82 7.35 4.58
C GLY A 65 5.79 6.48 3.77
N LYS A 66 6.56 5.60 4.41
CA LYS A 66 7.46 4.63 3.79
C LYS A 66 7.42 3.37 4.64
N GLY A 67 6.67 2.36 4.20
CA GLY A 67 6.71 1.03 4.80
C GLY A 67 5.67 0.76 5.88
N SER A 68 4.42 1.17 5.71
CA SER A 68 3.31 0.52 6.42
C SER A 68 2.98 -0.83 5.76
N GLY A 69 3.93 -1.76 5.82
CA GLY A 69 3.68 -3.17 5.55
C GLY A 69 2.97 -3.76 6.75
N GLY A 70 1.65 -3.92 6.66
CA GLY A 70 0.88 -4.63 7.67
C GLY A 70 1.24 -6.12 7.69
N CYS A 71 1.99 -6.52 8.70
CA CYS A 71 1.70 -7.68 9.56
C CYS A 71 2.45 -7.40 10.88
N GLY A 72 1.94 -6.44 11.65
CA GLY A 72 2.47 -6.03 12.94
C GLY A 72 2.09 -7.03 14.02
N CYS A 73 2.76 -8.18 14.02
CA CYS A 73 2.89 -9.00 15.22
C CYS A 73 4.19 -8.55 15.90
N ASN A 74 4.08 -8.18 17.19
CA ASN A 74 5.24 -7.98 18.08
C ASN A 74 6.19 -9.18 18.00
#